data_AF-A0A7S3PK31-F1
#
_entry.id   AF-A0A7S3PK31-F1
#
_cell.length_a   1.000
_cell.length_b   1.000
_cell.length_c   1.000
_cell.angle_alpha   90.00
_cell.angle_beta   90.00
_cell.angle_gamma   90.00
#
_symmetry.space_group_name_H-M   'P 1'
#
loop_
_entity.id
_entity.type
_entity.pdbx_description
1 polymer ?
#
loop_
_entity_poly.entity_id
_entity_poly.type
_entity_poly.pdbx_seq_one_letter_code
_entity_poly.pdbx_strand_id
1 'polypeptide(L)'
;MFPLRVGVQAVTALKSQSRLRYANCFHGVIRQQQQLLKVRNMSNTFLKALGDELVELEEEGIMEKIDVESILAESPFDLKSTDGARVVLKNGNALVSFNAAEFEHSGGSESAVPMIVTLEHETSQSQLSLACIARNNDEGDEEEGELEIEHVVVEPLGGNKNVDKPEPYSPAIGELNDEMKTSIFEYLHSKGVDNDFASCVVNIASKREEQLYGEWLMDVKSFVEKEDA
;
A
#
# COMPACT_ATOMS: atom_id res chain seq x y z
N MET A 1 31.01 -47.29 -70.80
CA MET A 1 31.73 -47.33 -69.51
C MET A 1 31.30 -46.09 -68.73
N PHE A 2 30.25 -46.19 -67.91
CA PHE A 2 29.71 -45.07 -67.11
C PHE A 2 29.60 -45.53 -65.64
N PRO A 3 29.74 -44.61 -64.67
CA PRO A 3 30.27 -44.95 -63.35
C PRO A 3 29.16 -45.25 -62.33
N LEU A 4 29.17 -46.46 -61.77
CA LEU A 4 28.30 -46.89 -60.66
C LEU A 4 28.81 -46.48 -59.26
N ARG A 5 29.82 -45.60 -59.16
CA ARG A 5 30.44 -45.24 -57.87
C ARG A 5 29.92 -43.96 -57.20
N VAL A 6 29.03 -43.21 -57.84
CA VAL A 6 28.55 -41.91 -57.32
C VAL A 6 27.36 -42.06 -56.34
N GLY A 7 26.65 -43.21 -56.37
CA GLY A 7 25.43 -43.40 -55.57
C GLY A 7 25.65 -43.66 -54.07
N VAL A 8 26.75 -44.32 -53.68
CA VAL A 8 26.95 -44.73 -52.27
C VAL A 8 27.45 -43.55 -51.41
N GLN A 9 28.28 -42.67 -51.96
CA GLN A 9 28.76 -41.46 -51.28
C GLN A 9 27.66 -40.40 -51.13
N ALA A 10 26.77 -40.26 -52.13
CA ALA A 10 25.64 -39.34 -52.05
C ALA A 10 24.61 -39.76 -50.98
N VAL A 11 24.32 -41.06 -50.86
CA VAL A 11 23.36 -41.59 -49.86
C VAL A 11 23.92 -41.53 -48.43
N THR A 12 25.23 -41.72 -48.25
CA THR A 12 25.88 -41.55 -46.93
C THR A 12 25.99 -40.08 -46.52
N ALA A 13 26.27 -39.16 -47.46
CA ALA A 13 26.26 -37.73 -47.22
C ALA A 13 24.85 -37.19 -46.89
N LEU A 14 23.81 -37.66 -47.59
CA LEU A 14 22.42 -37.32 -47.29
C LEU A 14 21.99 -37.86 -45.91
N LYS A 15 22.36 -39.10 -45.55
CA LYS A 15 22.10 -39.64 -44.19
C LYS A 15 22.84 -38.86 -43.09
N SER A 16 24.04 -38.36 -43.35
CA SER A 16 24.79 -37.55 -42.37
C SER A 16 24.18 -36.16 -42.21
N GLN A 17 23.78 -35.51 -43.30
CA GLN A 17 23.09 -34.20 -43.25
C GLN A 17 21.71 -34.28 -42.60
N SER A 18 20.95 -35.35 -42.84
CA SER A 18 19.69 -35.59 -42.12
C SER A 18 19.93 -35.76 -40.63
N ARG A 19 20.90 -36.59 -40.22
CA ARG A 19 21.27 -36.78 -38.80
C ARG A 19 21.72 -35.49 -38.12
N LEU A 20 22.45 -34.63 -38.83
CA LEU A 20 22.86 -33.30 -38.34
C LEU A 20 21.67 -32.34 -38.16
N ARG A 21 20.69 -32.35 -39.08
CA ARG A 21 19.45 -31.55 -38.91
C ARG A 21 18.61 -32.05 -37.74
N TYR A 22 18.44 -33.38 -37.59
CA TYR A 22 17.75 -33.96 -36.44
C TYR A 22 18.45 -33.65 -35.12
N ALA A 23 19.80 -33.75 -35.06
CA ALA A 23 20.57 -33.43 -33.87
C ALA A 23 20.46 -31.94 -33.47
N ASN A 24 20.48 -31.03 -34.43
CA ASN A 24 20.33 -29.58 -34.18
C ASN A 24 18.91 -29.23 -33.71
N CYS A 25 17.86 -29.83 -34.29
CA CYS A 25 16.49 -29.68 -33.79
C CYS A 25 16.33 -30.27 -32.37
N PHE A 26 16.94 -31.42 -32.09
CA PHE A 26 16.87 -32.07 -30.78
C PHE A 26 17.59 -31.24 -29.70
N HIS A 27 18.75 -30.64 -30.02
CA HIS A 27 19.42 -29.68 -29.14
C HIS A 27 18.61 -28.40 -28.90
N GLY A 28 17.91 -27.90 -29.92
CA GLY A 28 16.97 -26.77 -29.75
C GLY A 28 15.85 -27.09 -28.77
N VAL A 29 15.22 -28.26 -28.92
CA VAL A 29 14.13 -28.73 -28.03
C VAL A 29 14.63 -28.96 -26.60
N ILE A 30 15.80 -29.59 -26.42
CA ILE A 30 16.39 -29.80 -25.09
C ILE A 30 16.70 -28.45 -24.42
N ARG A 31 17.27 -27.48 -25.15
CA ARG A 31 17.58 -26.16 -24.60
C ARG A 31 16.31 -25.40 -24.20
N GLN A 32 15.25 -25.50 -24.99
CA GLN A 32 13.96 -24.91 -24.68
C GLN A 32 13.31 -25.59 -23.47
N GLN A 33 13.35 -26.92 -23.36
CA GLN A 33 12.88 -27.65 -22.19
C GLN A 33 13.68 -27.32 -20.92
N GLN A 34 15.00 -27.15 -21.02
CA GLN A 34 15.85 -26.73 -19.89
C GLN A 34 15.53 -25.30 -19.44
N GLN A 35 15.20 -24.39 -20.37
CA GLN A 35 14.76 -23.04 -20.03
C GLN A 35 13.39 -23.07 -19.33
N LEU A 36 12.44 -23.86 -19.84
CA LEU A 36 11.13 -24.04 -19.22
C LEU A 36 11.24 -24.67 -17.82
N LEU A 37 12.10 -25.67 -17.63
CA LEU A 37 12.39 -26.26 -16.32
C LEU A 37 13.00 -25.25 -15.35
N LYS A 38 13.90 -24.36 -15.82
CA LYS A 38 14.46 -23.29 -14.98
C LYS A 38 13.39 -22.29 -14.56
N VAL A 39 12.55 -21.83 -15.49
CA VAL A 39 11.44 -20.91 -15.19
C VAL A 39 10.48 -21.54 -14.19
N ARG A 40 10.08 -22.80 -14.41
CA ARG A 40 9.20 -23.54 -13.52
C ARG A 40 9.80 -23.75 -12.12
N ASN A 41 11.10 -24.05 -12.04
CA ASN A 41 11.78 -24.18 -10.74
C ASN A 41 11.87 -22.84 -10.00
N MET A 42 12.09 -21.72 -10.71
CA MET A 42 12.08 -20.39 -10.11
C MET A 42 10.67 -20.03 -9.62
N SER A 43 9.63 -20.32 -10.41
CA SER A 43 8.24 -20.11 -10.02
C SER A 43 7.86 -20.90 -8.77
N ASN A 44 8.20 -22.19 -8.72
CA ASN A 44 7.96 -23.02 -7.53
C ASN A 44 8.71 -22.52 -6.28
N THR A 45 9.92 -21.96 -6.46
CA THR A 45 10.69 -21.40 -5.33
C THR A 45 10.03 -20.13 -4.80
N PHE A 46 9.53 -19.28 -5.71
CA PHE A 46 8.82 -18.05 -5.38
C PHE A 46 7.47 -18.34 -4.71
N LEU A 47 6.67 -19.27 -5.26
CA LEU A 47 5.41 -19.71 -4.66
C LEU A 47 5.61 -20.30 -3.26
N LYS A 48 6.71 -21.04 -3.05
CA LYS A 48 7.05 -21.55 -1.72
C LYS A 48 7.34 -20.40 -0.76
N ALA A 49 8.18 -19.43 -1.15
CA ALA A 49 8.50 -18.28 -0.30
C ALA A 49 7.25 -17.47 0.06
N LEU A 50 6.36 -17.21 -0.91
CA LEU A 50 5.07 -16.55 -0.65
C LEU A 50 4.17 -17.36 0.28
N GLY A 51 4.17 -18.69 0.11
CA GLY A 51 3.40 -19.58 0.97
C GLY A 51 3.90 -19.60 2.41
N ASP A 52 5.23 -19.65 2.59
CA ASP A 52 5.86 -19.62 3.91
C ASP A 52 5.54 -18.29 4.63
N GLU A 53 5.66 -17.14 3.94
CA GLU A 53 5.29 -15.81 4.47
C GLU A 53 3.81 -15.71 4.86
N LEU A 54 2.89 -16.19 4.02
CA LEU A 54 1.45 -16.16 4.31
C LEU A 54 1.08 -16.99 5.53
N VAL A 55 1.77 -18.12 5.76
CA VAL A 55 1.56 -18.94 6.95
C VAL A 55 1.98 -18.18 8.21
N GLU A 56 3.12 -17.48 8.17
CA GLU A 56 3.56 -16.64 9.29
C GLU A 56 2.52 -15.55 9.61
N LEU A 57 2.00 -14.84 8.60
CA LEU A 57 0.97 -13.82 8.78
C LEU A 57 -0.38 -14.37 9.30
N GLU A 58 -0.76 -15.59 8.89
CA GLU A 58 -1.94 -16.29 9.42
C GLU A 58 -1.75 -16.71 10.89
N GLU A 59 -0.56 -17.19 11.25
CA GLU A 59 -0.22 -17.57 12.64
C GLU A 59 -0.18 -16.36 13.58
N GLU A 60 0.22 -15.20 13.07
CA GLU A 60 0.22 -13.91 13.81
C GLU A 60 -1.16 -13.25 13.87
N GLY A 61 -2.16 -13.77 13.16
CA GLY A 61 -3.52 -13.22 13.13
C GLY A 61 -3.66 -11.91 12.34
N ILE A 62 -2.64 -11.53 11.57
CA ILE A 62 -2.58 -10.28 10.80
C ILE A 62 -3.63 -10.27 9.67
N MET A 63 -3.97 -11.45 9.17
CA MET A 63 -5.01 -11.62 8.14
C MET A 63 -6.45 -11.54 8.68
N GLU A 64 -6.63 -11.39 10.00
CA GLU A 64 -7.96 -11.16 10.55
C GLU A 64 -8.47 -9.77 10.18
N LYS A 65 -9.80 -9.66 10.02
CA LYS A 65 -10.43 -8.38 9.74
C LYS A 65 -10.21 -7.45 10.93
N ILE A 66 -9.55 -6.32 10.69
CA ILE A 66 -9.26 -5.33 11.73
C ILE A 66 -10.56 -4.84 12.36
N ASP A 67 -10.62 -4.97 13.68
CA ASP A 67 -11.67 -4.39 14.49
C ASP A 67 -11.33 -2.93 14.82
N VAL A 68 -11.55 -2.04 13.85
CA VAL A 68 -11.32 -0.60 14.02
C VAL A 68 -12.18 -0.03 15.16
N GLU A 69 -13.37 -0.59 15.38
CA GLU A 69 -14.27 -0.16 16.46
C GLU A 69 -13.65 -0.46 17.84
N SER A 70 -12.94 -1.58 18.00
CA SER A 70 -12.22 -1.88 19.23
C SER A 70 -11.09 -0.89 19.53
N ILE A 71 -10.38 -0.42 18.49
CA ILE A 71 -9.28 0.56 18.63
C ILE A 71 -9.84 1.94 18.99
N LEU A 72 -11.02 2.26 18.46
CA LEU A 72 -11.73 3.52 18.72
C LEU A 72 -12.61 3.48 19.98
N ALA A 73 -12.56 2.43 20.80
CA ALA A 73 -13.47 2.25 21.93
C ALA A 73 -13.47 3.42 22.94
N GLU A 74 -12.33 4.11 23.07
CA GLU A 74 -12.17 5.28 23.95
C GLU A 74 -12.20 6.61 23.17
N SER A 75 -12.26 6.55 21.84
CA SER A 75 -12.31 7.70 20.96
C SER A 75 -13.75 8.19 20.74
N PRO A 76 -13.99 9.50 20.59
CA PRO A 76 -15.30 10.01 20.20
C PRO A 76 -15.60 9.83 18.69
N PHE A 77 -14.70 9.20 17.93
CA PHE A 77 -14.84 8.99 16.50
C PHE A 77 -15.41 7.60 16.18
N ASP A 78 -16.33 7.58 15.23
CA ASP A 78 -16.86 6.36 14.63
C ASP A 78 -16.22 6.10 13.25
N LEU A 79 -16.09 4.83 12.88
CA LEU A 79 -15.71 4.46 11.52
C LEU A 79 -16.85 4.78 10.55
N LYS A 80 -16.59 5.67 9.58
CA LYS A 80 -17.56 6.02 8.53
C LYS A 80 -17.43 5.10 7.32
N SER A 81 -16.21 4.84 6.87
CA SER A 81 -15.95 3.98 5.72
C SER A 81 -14.49 3.57 5.63
N THR A 82 -14.25 2.39 5.07
CA THR A 82 -12.96 1.97 4.52
C THR A 82 -13.13 1.70 3.02
N ASP A 83 -12.24 2.26 2.21
CA ASP A 83 -12.20 2.03 0.75
C ASP A 83 -10.75 1.74 0.34
N GLY A 84 -10.44 0.45 0.20
CA GLY A 84 -9.06 -0.03 0.08
C GLY A 84 -8.22 0.40 1.28
N ALA A 85 -7.16 1.18 1.01
CA ALA A 85 -6.27 1.73 2.03
C ALA A 85 -6.80 3.01 2.69
N ARG A 86 -7.83 3.64 2.13
CA ARG A 86 -8.38 4.87 2.68
C ARG A 86 -9.31 4.58 3.84
N VAL A 87 -9.08 5.23 4.97
CA VAL A 87 -9.93 5.19 6.16
C VAL A 87 -10.56 6.56 6.38
N VAL A 88 -11.85 6.58 6.72
CA VAL A 88 -12.57 7.80 7.07
C VAL A 88 -13.29 7.62 8.40
N LEU A 89 -12.96 8.47 9.36
CA LEU A 89 -13.54 8.54 10.68
C LEU A 89 -14.43 9.79 10.81
N LYS A 90 -15.46 9.73 11.64
CA LYS A 90 -16.40 10.84 11.85
C LYS A 90 -16.73 11.06 13.32
N ASN A 91 -16.73 12.31 13.75
CA ASN A 91 -17.27 12.76 15.03
C ASN A 91 -18.06 14.06 14.83
N GLY A 92 -19.40 13.97 14.84
CA GLY A 92 -20.26 15.13 14.59
C GLY A 92 -19.98 15.79 13.23
N ASN A 93 -19.47 17.02 13.24
CA ASN A 93 -19.10 17.78 12.05
C ASN A 93 -17.61 17.64 11.65
N ALA A 94 -16.85 16.84 12.40
CA ALA A 94 -15.47 16.51 12.11
C ALA A 94 -15.38 15.22 11.30
N LEU A 95 -14.56 15.24 10.26
CA LEU A 95 -14.17 14.10 9.44
C LEU A 95 -12.65 14.00 9.45
N VAL A 96 -12.12 12.83 9.73
CA VAL A 96 -10.68 12.54 9.63
C VAL A 96 -10.51 11.51 8.54
N SER A 97 -9.61 11.78 7.58
CA SER A 97 -9.29 10.81 6.54
C SER A 97 -7.79 10.66 6.37
N PHE A 98 -7.34 9.42 6.28
CA PHE A 98 -5.96 9.05 6.05
C PHE A 98 -5.88 7.82 5.15
N ASN A 99 -4.68 7.55 4.65
CA ASN A 99 -4.39 6.43 3.77
C ASN A 99 -3.38 5.50 4.45
N ALA A 100 -3.79 4.28 4.78
CA ALA A 100 -2.91 3.31 5.44
C ALA A 100 -1.72 2.91 4.55
N ALA A 101 -1.82 3.04 3.23
CA ALA A 101 -0.69 2.79 2.33
C ALA A 101 0.37 3.90 2.33
N GLU A 102 0.06 5.05 2.96
CA GLU A 102 1.00 6.15 3.21
C GLU A 102 1.55 6.10 4.63
N PHE A 103 1.35 4.98 5.35
CA PHE A 103 1.96 4.76 6.64
C PHE A 103 3.47 4.66 6.48
N GLU A 104 4.19 5.60 7.09
CA GLU A 104 5.64 5.66 7.02
C GLU A 104 6.25 4.88 8.19
N HIS A 105 6.88 3.75 7.86
CA HIS A 105 7.84 3.11 8.73
C HIS A 105 9.19 3.80 8.53
N SER A 106 9.56 4.72 9.41
CA SER A 106 10.96 5.12 9.46
C SER A 106 11.76 3.90 9.98
N GLY A 107 12.99 3.69 9.50
CA GLY A 107 13.83 2.59 10.00
C GLY A 107 14.28 2.74 11.47
N GLY A 108 13.70 3.72 12.19
CA GLY A 108 13.78 3.96 13.62
C GLY A 108 12.39 3.90 14.26
N SER A 109 12.36 4.01 15.57
CA SER A 109 11.20 3.98 16.49
C SER A 109 10.14 5.09 16.28
N GLU A 110 10.00 5.61 15.06
CA GLU A 110 9.04 6.66 14.73
C GLU A 110 8.16 6.18 13.58
N SER A 111 6.86 6.10 13.87
CA SER A 111 5.81 5.76 12.92
C SER A 111 4.98 7.01 12.63
N ALA A 112 4.67 7.29 11.36
CA ALA A 112 3.94 8.50 10.99
C ALA A 112 2.82 8.23 9.96
N VAL A 113 1.68 8.90 10.13
CA VAL A 113 0.52 8.84 9.24
C VAL A 113 0.09 10.25 8.86
N PRO A 114 0.22 10.64 7.58
CA PRO A 114 -0.43 11.83 7.06
C PRO A 114 -1.95 11.68 7.11
N MET A 115 -2.64 12.67 7.68
CA MET A 115 -4.09 12.70 7.76
C MET A 115 -4.67 14.09 7.47
N ILE A 116 -5.88 14.11 6.95
CA ILE A 116 -6.64 15.34 6.73
C ILE A 116 -7.80 15.39 7.71
N VAL A 117 -7.86 16.46 8.51
CA VAL A 117 -8.99 16.78 9.36
C VAL A 117 -9.86 17.81 8.64
N THR A 118 -11.13 17.50 8.42
CA THR A 118 -12.11 18.38 7.79
C THR A 118 -13.23 18.68 8.77
N LEU A 119 -13.44 19.95 9.07
CA LEU A 119 -14.51 20.44 9.93
C LEU A 119 -15.53 21.18 9.06
N GLU A 120 -16.70 20.57 8.89
CA GLU A 120 -17.77 21.14 8.08
C GLU A 120 -18.58 22.15 8.90
N HIS A 121 -18.86 23.31 8.32
CA HIS A 121 -19.70 24.33 8.95
C HIS A 121 -20.90 24.64 8.04
N GLU A 122 -21.98 23.88 8.25
CA GLU A 122 -23.18 23.90 7.40
C GLU A 122 -23.80 25.31 7.29
N THR A 123 -23.79 26.10 8.37
CA THR A 123 -24.42 27.42 8.37
C THR A 123 -23.69 28.43 7.49
N SER A 124 -22.37 28.33 7.36
CA SER A 124 -21.56 29.19 6.50
C SER A 124 -21.27 28.58 5.13
N GLN A 125 -21.75 27.35 4.87
CA GLN A 125 -21.45 26.61 3.64
C GLN A 125 -19.92 26.56 3.37
N SER A 126 -19.13 26.36 4.42
CA SER A 126 -17.67 26.31 4.37
C SER A 126 -17.12 25.15 5.20
N GLN A 127 -15.92 24.70 4.86
CA GLN A 127 -15.15 23.70 5.59
C GLN A 127 -13.78 24.27 5.96
N LEU A 128 -13.28 23.87 7.12
CA LEU A 128 -11.89 24.06 7.53
C LEU A 128 -11.18 22.73 7.36
N SER A 129 -10.16 22.69 6.50
CA SER A 129 -9.33 21.51 6.27
C SER A 129 -7.94 21.76 6.83
N LEU A 130 -7.45 20.80 7.61
CA LEU A 130 -6.13 20.83 8.20
C LEU A 130 -5.37 19.58 7.74
N ALA A 131 -4.19 19.79 7.17
CA ALA A 131 -3.25 18.71 6.93
C ALA A 131 -2.45 18.48 8.21
N CYS A 132 -2.51 17.27 8.72
CA CYS A 132 -1.88 16.88 9.97
C CYS A 132 -1.02 15.62 9.77
N ILE A 133 -0.07 15.41 10.66
CA ILE A 133 0.68 14.17 10.78
C ILE A 133 0.40 13.63 12.18
N ALA A 134 -0.06 12.38 12.25
CA ALA A 134 -0.12 11.62 13.48
C ALA A 134 1.18 10.82 13.60
N ARG A 135 1.86 10.90 14.74
CA ARG A 135 3.05 10.09 15.03
C ARG A 135 2.89 9.30 16.31
N ASN A 136 3.62 8.19 16.41
CA ASN A 136 3.97 7.58 17.69
C ASN A 136 5.47 7.74 17.89
N ASN A 137 5.84 8.20 19.08
CA ASN A 137 7.23 8.23 19.52
C ASN A 137 7.48 6.97 20.33
N ASP A 138 8.17 5.98 19.77
CA ASP A 138 8.57 4.79 20.55
C ASP A 138 9.85 5.03 21.36
N GLU A 139 10.35 6.29 21.40
CA GLU A 139 11.44 6.75 22.25
C GLU A 139 10.95 7.08 23.69
N GLY A 140 10.39 6.09 24.38
CA GLY A 140 9.90 6.25 25.75
C GLY A 140 9.38 4.94 26.36
N ASP A 141 9.13 4.93 27.68
CA ASP A 141 8.46 3.80 28.35
C ASP A 141 6.93 3.78 28.07
N GLU A 142 6.40 4.82 27.42
CA GLU A 142 4.97 5.00 27.11
C GLU A 142 4.83 5.42 25.62
N GLU A 143 4.00 4.69 24.86
CA GLU A 143 3.63 5.05 23.48
C GLU A 143 2.72 6.29 23.52
N GLU A 144 3.31 7.49 23.48
CA GLU A 144 2.57 8.73 23.37
C GLU A 144 2.39 9.13 21.91
N GLY A 145 1.14 9.35 21.52
CA GLY A 145 0.81 9.90 20.21
C GLY A 145 1.16 11.39 20.13
N GLU A 146 1.59 11.84 18.96
CA GLU A 146 1.89 13.24 18.68
C GLU A 146 1.09 13.72 17.46
N LEU A 147 0.36 14.82 17.63
CA LEU A 147 -0.35 15.50 16.56
C LEU A 147 0.44 16.71 16.07
N GLU A 148 0.94 16.66 14.83
CA GLU A 148 1.49 17.82 14.14
C GLU A 148 0.48 18.36 13.11
N ILE A 149 0.38 19.68 12.98
CA ILE A 149 -0.43 20.34 11.94
C ILE A 149 0.53 21.00 10.97
N GLU A 150 0.42 20.74 9.67
CA GLU A 150 1.29 21.36 8.67
C GLU A 150 0.64 22.59 8.04
N HIS A 151 -0.61 22.43 7.60
CA HIS A 151 -1.32 23.40 6.77
C HIS A 151 -2.77 23.56 7.20
N VAL A 152 -3.30 24.77 7.01
CA VAL A 152 -4.69 25.11 7.30
C VAL A 152 -5.32 25.78 6.09
N VAL A 153 -6.52 25.35 5.71
CA VAL A 153 -7.24 25.83 4.53
C VAL A 153 -8.72 26.02 4.86
N VAL A 154 -9.33 27.08 4.35
CA VAL A 154 -10.78 27.27 4.37
C VAL A 154 -11.33 27.20 2.95
N GLU A 155 -12.32 26.33 2.74
CA GLU A 155 -12.94 26.07 1.45
C GLU A 155 -14.47 26.15 1.54
N PRO A 156 -15.18 26.43 0.43
CA PRO A 156 -16.63 26.29 0.38
C PRO A 156 -17.07 24.82 0.40
N LEU A 157 -18.14 24.51 1.13
CA LEU A 157 -18.75 23.17 1.18
C LEU A 157 -19.29 22.78 -0.21
N GLY A 158 -19.02 21.55 -0.63
CA GLY A 158 -19.46 21.04 -1.94
C GLY A 158 -18.82 21.76 -3.13
N GLY A 159 -17.69 22.44 -2.90
CA GLY A 159 -16.96 23.18 -3.93
C GLY A 159 -16.64 22.30 -5.14
N ASN A 160 -17.34 22.55 -6.24
CA ASN A 160 -16.96 22.03 -7.55
C ASN A 160 -15.54 22.52 -7.84
N LYS A 161 -14.63 21.62 -8.27
CA LYS A 161 -13.33 21.98 -8.85
C LYS A 161 -13.54 22.73 -10.17
N ASN A 162 -14.14 23.91 -10.12
CA ASN A 162 -14.22 24.81 -11.25
C ASN A 162 -12.78 25.27 -11.51
N VAL A 163 -12.27 24.88 -12.67
CA VAL A 163 -10.88 25.04 -13.14
C VAL A 163 -10.40 26.51 -13.16
N ASP A 164 -11.30 27.47 -12.96
CA ASP A 164 -11.02 28.91 -13.05
C ASP A 164 -10.94 29.66 -11.70
N LYS A 165 -11.02 28.97 -10.55
CA LYS A 165 -10.80 29.63 -9.25
C LYS A 165 -9.33 29.55 -8.83
N PRO A 166 -8.72 30.65 -8.36
CA PRO A 166 -7.40 30.59 -7.76
C PRO A 166 -7.42 29.64 -6.57
N GLU A 167 -6.33 28.88 -6.39
CA GLU A 167 -6.16 27.98 -5.27
C GLU A 167 -6.38 28.73 -3.94
N PRO A 168 -7.10 28.13 -3.00
CA PRO A 168 -7.32 28.74 -1.70
C PRO A 168 -5.97 28.95 -1.00
N TYR A 169 -5.83 30.10 -0.35
CA TYR A 169 -4.61 30.42 0.40
C TYR A 169 -4.47 29.48 1.60
N SER A 170 -3.29 28.89 1.76
CA SER A 170 -2.93 28.01 2.87
C SER A 170 -1.58 28.40 3.46
N PRO A 171 -1.53 29.13 4.59
CA PRO A 171 -0.27 29.34 5.28
C PRO A 171 0.19 28.03 5.92
N ALA A 172 1.51 27.84 6.01
CA ALA A 172 2.08 26.80 6.87
C ALA A 172 1.84 27.17 8.34
N ILE A 173 1.62 26.18 9.23
CA ILE A 173 1.37 26.44 10.65
C ILE A 173 2.51 27.25 11.29
N GLY A 174 3.75 26.99 10.84
CA GLY A 174 4.96 27.61 11.36
C GLY A 174 5.00 29.12 11.17
N GLU A 175 4.28 29.64 10.17
CA GLU A 175 4.18 31.07 9.87
C GLU A 175 3.17 31.81 10.77
N LEU A 176 2.30 31.08 11.46
CA LEU A 176 1.33 31.65 12.38
C LEU A 176 1.99 32.06 13.70
N ASN A 177 1.38 33.02 14.40
CA ASN A 177 1.80 33.37 15.75
C ASN A 177 1.38 32.27 16.75
N ASP A 178 2.04 32.22 17.91
CA ASP A 178 1.84 31.13 18.86
C ASP A 178 0.42 31.10 19.46
N GLU A 179 -0.21 32.26 19.67
CA GLU A 179 -1.60 32.36 20.12
C GLU A 179 -2.57 31.67 19.15
N MET A 180 -2.39 31.87 17.84
CA MET A 180 -3.20 31.24 16.80
C MET A 180 -2.93 29.74 16.73
N LYS A 181 -1.67 29.31 16.84
CA LYS A 181 -1.31 27.88 16.89
C LYS A 181 -2.01 27.19 18.05
N THR A 182 -1.88 27.73 19.26
CA THR A 182 -2.53 27.19 20.47
C THR A 182 -4.05 27.15 20.29
N SER A 183 -4.66 28.21 19.75
CA SER A 183 -6.11 28.25 19.53
C SER A 183 -6.59 27.18 18.55
N ILE A 184 -5.81 26.88 17.50
CA ILE A 184 -6.13 25.83 16.54
C ILE A 184 -6.05 24.45 17.21
N PHE A 185 -5.01 24.18 17.99
CA PHE A 185 -4.86 22.93 18.73
C PHE A 185 -6.01 22.73 19.74
N GLU A 186 -6.33 23.75 20.54
CA GLU A 186 -7.46 23.70 21.48
C GLU A 186 -8.79 23.46 20.76
N TYR A 187 -8.96 24.07 19.58
CA TYR A 187 -10.15 23.85 18.77
C TYR A 187 -10.25 22.40 18.27
N LEU A 188 -9.16 21.81 17.77
CA LEU A 188 -9.11 20.40 17.37
C LEU A 188 -9.35 19.45 18.54
N HIS A 189 -8.72 19.71 19.69
CA HIS A 189 -8.92 18.95 20.91
C HIS A 189 -10.40 19.00 21.35
N SER A 190 -11.07 20.16 21.23
CA SER A 190 -12.52 20.27 21.51
C SER A 190 -13.40 19.41 20.58
N LYS A 191 -12.85 18.94 19.45
CA LYS A 191 -13.49 18.02 18.49
C LYS A 191 -13.01 16.57 18.66
N GLY A 192 -12.20 16.29 19.69
CA GLY A 192 -11.61 14.97 19.95
C GLY A 192 -10.44 14.62 19.05
N VAL A 193 -9.85 15.61 18.37
CA VAL A 193 -8.62 15.43 17.59
C VAL A 193 -7.46 15.95 18.43
N ASP A 194 -6.84 15.04 19.16
CA ASP A 194 -5.75 15.29 20.09
C ASP A 194 -4.64 14.24 19.93
N ASN A 195 -3.68 14.24 20.85
CA ASN A 195 -2.53 13.33 20.85
C ASN A 195 -2.94 11.86 21.06
N ASP A 196 -3.93 11.60 21.93
CA ASP A 196 -4.43 10.25 22.17
C ASP A 196 -5.09 9.70 20.89
N PHE A 197 -5.89 10.54 20.22
CA PHE A 197 -6.48 10.20 18.93
C PHE A 197 -5.42 9.99 17.83
N ALA A 198 -4.31 10.74 17.83
CA ALA A 198 -3.21 10.52 16.90
C ALA A 198 -2.64 9.10 17.04
N SER A 199 -2.46 8.61 18.27
CA SER A 199 -2.03 7.23 18.51
C SER A 199 -3.05 6.21 17.99
N CYS A 200 -4.36 6.45 18.16
CA CYS A 200 -5.39 5.61 17.55
C CYS A 200 -5.26 5.56 16.02
N VAL A 201 -5.01 6.70 15.37
CA VAL A 201 -4.84 6.77 13.90
C VAL A 201 -3.63 5.96 13.45
N VAL A 202 -2.50 6.09 14.14
CA VAL A 202 -1.29 5.30 13.86
C VAL A 202 -1.57 3.80 13.99
N ASN A 203 -2.23 3.39 15.08
CA ASN A 203 -2.58 1.99 15.31
C ASN A 203 -3.55 1.42 14.25
N ILE A 204 -4.53 2.22 13.81
CA ILE A 204 -5.44 1.80 12.73
C ILE A 204 -4.68 1.69 11.41
N ALA A 205 -3.82 2.67 11.09
CA ALA A 205 -3.05 2.68 9.86
C ALA A 205 -2.09 1.49 9.79
N SER A 206 -1.33 1.24 10.85
CA SER A 206 -0.40 0.12 10.97
C SER A 206 -1.09 -1.22 10.70
N LYS A 207 -2.12 -1.55 11.48
CA LYS A 207 -2.85 -2.82 11.27
C LYS A 207 -3.46 -2.91 9.87
N ARG A 208 -3.95 -1.77 9.32
CA ARG A 208 -4.56 -1.74 7.98
C ARG A 208 -3.55 -1.94 6.87
N GLU A 209 -2.36 -1.39 7.02
CA GLU A 209 -1.23 -1.64 6.14
C GLU A 209 -0.88 -3.13 6.13
N GLU A 210 -0.71 -3.73 7.31
CA GLU A 210 -0.34 -5.15 7.44
C GLU A 210 -1.40 -6.07 6.80
N GLN A 211 -2.69 -5.79 7.02
CA GLN A 211 -3.78 -6.53 6.38
C GLN A 211 -3.73 -6.41 4.84
N LEU A 212 -3.47 -5.20 4.32
CA LEU A 212 -3.38 -4.97 2.87
C LEU A 212 -2.15 -5.64 2.27
N TYR A 213 -1.05 -5.73 3.01
CA TYR A 213 0.12 -6.50 2.62
C TYR A 213 -0.21 -7.99 2.50
N GLY A 214 -0.93 -8.56 3.48
CA GLY A 214 -1.42 -9.94 3.40
C GLY A 214 -2.35 -10.19 2.20
N GLU A 215 -3.31 -9.29 1.95
CA GLU A 215 -4.20 -9.32 0.78
C GLU A 215 -3.38 -9.27 -0.53
N TRP A 216 -2.37 -8.40 -0.60
CA TRP A 216 -1.48 -8.28 -1.75
C TRP A 216 -0.68 -9.56 -2.00
N LEU A 217 -0.13 -10.20 -0.96
CA LEU A 217 0.59 -11.46 -1.08
C LEU A 217 -0.31 -12.57 -1.66
N MET A 218 -1.57 -12.64 -1.23
CA MET A 218 -2.55 -13.57 -1.77
C MET A 218 -2.84 -13.31 -3.25
N ASP A 219 -2.99 -12.05 -3.65
CA ASP A 219 -3.19 -11.66 -5.04
C ASP A 219 -1.98 -12.01 -5.93
N VAL A 220 -0.76 -11.75 -5.45
CA VAL A 220 0.48 -12.12 -6.15
C VAL A 220 0.59 -13.63 -6.30
N LYS A 221 0.31 -14.40 -5.22
CA LYS A 221 0.29 -15.85 -5.27
C LYS A 221 -0.72 -16.36 -6.30
N SER A 222 -1.95 -15.85 -6.28
CA SER A 222 -3.00 -16.23 -7.24
C SER A 222 -2.61 -15.91 -8.69
N PHE A 223 -1.92 -14.78 -8.91
CA PHE A 223 -1.43 -14.39 -10.22
C PHE A 223 -0.40 -15.41 -10.75
N VAL A 224 0.59 -15.78 -9.94
CA VAL A 224 1.64 -16.73 -10.33
C VAL A 224 1.09 -18.13 -10.55
N GLU A 225 0.19 -18.60 -9.70
CA GLU A 225 -0.45 -19.91 -9.85
C GLU A 225 -1.24 -20.03 -11.17
N LYS A 226 -1.84 -18.93 -11.65
CA LYS A 226 -2.54 -18.89 -12.94
C LYS A 226 -1.60 -18.93 -14.15
N GLU A 227 -0.37 -18.42 -14.03
CA GLU A 227 0.62 -18.51 -15.11
C GLU A 227 1.22 -19.93 -15.24
N ASP A 228 1.24 -20.70 -14.15
CA ASP A 228 1.77 -22.08 -14.12
C ASP A 228 0.74 -23.18 -14.45
N ALA A 229 -0.56 -22.83 -14.55
CA ALA A 229 -1.68 -23.73 -14.86
C ALA A 229 -1.91 -23.94 -16.36
#